data_AF-A0A9E0NA14-F1
#
_entry.id   AF-A0A9E0NA14-F1
#
_cell.length_a   1.000
_cell.length_b   1.000
_cell.length_c   1.000
_cell.angle_alpha   90.00
_cell.angle_beta   90.00
_cell.angle_gamma   90.00
#
_symmetry.space_group_name_H-M   'P 1'
#
loop_
_entity.id
_entity.type
_entity.pdbx_description
1 polymer ?
#
loop_
_entity_poly.entity_id
_entity_poly.type
_entity_poly.pdbx_seq_one_letter_code
_entity_poly.pdbx_strand_id
1 'polypeptide(L)'
;MSTHVLRALLVIAALGAGLLGASGQARAGSCEEPDTSNTVRAFERRAKAAGAQVEADPICLESLTPRQVARVVKACGAILTREATFAPCIEWGVRFDQKVLGGVDLFAAVGQAFPLDVFQYGNLTFDLYALLGDARATPIALTAWRAAAADARAGHKRHAHVWGVWRRTVVDLLARVGGGPERTFLIEQQAATKAPGLRRAITRAIAAIDKRVPR
;
A
#
# COMPACT_ATOMS: atom_id res chain seq x y z
N MET A 1 -8.02 -65.87 36.29
CA MET A 1 -8.30 -64.64 37.06
C MET A 1 -7.12 -63.71 36.87
N SER A 2 -7.22 -62.73 35.95
CA SER A 2 -6.15 -61.76 35.67
C SER A 2 -6.69 -60.35 35.84
N THR A 3 -6.36 -59.73 36.95
CA THR A 3 -6.79 -58.41 37.43
C THR A 3 -5.96 -57.25 36.86
N HIS A 4 -5.30 -57.42 35.71
CA HIS A 4 -4.36 -56.43 35.17
C HIS A 4 -4.83 -55.66 33.94
N VAL A 5 -6.02 -55.93 33.41
CA VAL A 5 -6.52 -55.24 32.20
C VAL A 5 -7.37 -54.00 32.50
N LEU A 6 -7.85 -53.83 33.74
CA LEU A 6 -8.85 -52.79 34.05
C LEU A 6 -8.30 -51.41 34.45
N ARG A 7 -6.98 -51.20 34.49
CA ARG A 7 -6.38 -49.91 34.88
C ARG A 7 -5.90 -49.03 33.71
N ALA A 8 -5.92 -49.53 32.48
CA ALA A 8 -5.43 -48.78 31.32
C ALA A 8 -6.46 -47.81 30.69
N LEU A 9 -7.74 -47.91 31.04
CA LEU A 9 -8.82 -47.13 30.43
C LEU A 9 -9.24 -45.86 31.19
N LEU A 10 -8.65 -45.59 32.36
CA LEU A 10 -9.06 -44.48 33.24
C LEU A 10 -8.09 -43.29 33.28
N VAL A 11 -7.05 -43.28 32.45
CA VAL A 11 -6.09 -42.15 32.36
C VAL A 11 -6.34 -41.26 31.13
N ILE A 12 -7.10 -41.71 30.13
CA ILE A 12 -7.33 -40.94 28.89
C ILE A 12 -8.47 -39.92 29.04
N ALA A 13 -9.29 -40.00 30.09
CA ALA A 13 -10.43 -39.08 30.30
C ALA A 13 -10.08 -37.77 31.04
N ALA A 14 -8.84 -37.61 31.53
CA ALA A 14 -8.43 -36.44 32.33
C ALA A 14 -7.54 -35.42 31.58
N LEU A 15 -7.36 -35.58 30.26
CA LEU A 15 -6.54 -34.69 29.42
C LEU A 15 -7.38 -33.92 28.36
N GLY A 16 -8.70 -33.90 28.49
CA GLY A 16 -9.63 -33.38 27.47
C GLY A 16 -10.30 -32.04 27.78
N ALA A 17 -9.93 -31.33 28.85
CA ALA A 17 -10.69 -30.15 29.34
C ALA A 17 -9.83 -28.90 29.64
N GLY A 18 -8.68 -28.75 29.00
CA GLY A 18 -7.74 -27.65 29.26
C GLY A 18 -7.41 -26.74 28.07
N LEU A 19 -8.17 -26.79 26.97
CA LEU A 19 -7.88 -26.05 25.73
C LEU A 19 -9.02 -25.12 25.26
N LEU A 20 -9.91 -24.73 26.18
CA LEU A 20 -10.95 -23.72 25.95
C LEU A 20 -10.68 -22.49 26.81
N GLY A 21 -9.57 -21.80 26.55
CA GLY A 21 -9.14 -20.71 27.44
C GLY A 21 -8.14 -19.74 26.86
N ALA A 22 -8.13 -19.52 25.55
CA ALA A 22 -7.50 -18.35 24.92
C ALA A 22 -7.95 -18.25 23.46
N SER A 23 -9.26 -18.19 23.20
CA SER A 23 -9.70 -17.45 22.02
C SER A 23 -9.49 -15.96 22.34
N GLY A 24 -8.22 -15.52 22.27
CA GLY A 24 -7.93 -14.11 22.10
C GLY A 24 -8.80 -13.66 20.94
N GLN A 25 -9.74 -12.75 21.21
CA GLN A 25 -10.55 -12.18 20.16
C GLN A 25 -9.56 -11.70 19.09
N ALA A 26 -9.65 -12.27 17.89
CA ALA A 26 -9.06 -11.66 16.72
C ALA A 26 -9.79 -10.32 16.56
N ARG A 27 -9.28 -9.29 17.25
CA ARG A 27 -9.77 -7.92 17.12
C ARG A 27 -9.37 -7.49 15.73
N ALA A 28 -10.30 -7.58 14.79
CA ALA A 28 -10.26 -6.70 13.62
C ALA A 28 -10.24 -5.28 14.21
N GLY A 29 -9.11 -4.58 14.08
CA GLY A 29 -8.78 -3.41 14.89
C GLY A 29 -9.86 -2.34 14.84
N SER A 30 -10.33 -1.89 16.01
CA SER A 30 -11.10 -0.65 16.11
C SER A 30 -10.10 0.49 16.23
N CYS A 31 -10.24 1.54 15.43
CA CYS A 31 -9.37 2.71 15.51
C CYS A 31 -9.79 3.65 16.66
N GLU A 32 -9.98 3.09 17.84
CA GLU A 32 -10.35 3.82 19.04
C GLU A 32 -9.15 4.63 19.57
N GLU A 33 -9.42 5.65 20.39
CA GLU A 33 -8.40 6.57 20.93
C GLU A 33 -7.15 5.92 21.56
N PRO A 34 -7.20 4.77 22.27
CA PRO A 34 -5.97 4.14 22.75
C PRO A 34 -5.08 3.67 21.60
N ASP A 35 -5.63 3.21 20.48
CA ASP A 35 -4.88 2.57 19.40
C ASP A 35 -4.17 3.60 18.51
N THR A 36 -4.81 4.75 18.24
CA THR A 36 -4.17 5.87 17.52
C THR A 36 -3.03 6.48 18.34
N SER A 37 -3.23 6.67 19.65
CA SER A 37 -2.20 7.20 20.55
C SER A 37 -1.02 6.25 20.71
N ASN A 38 -1.27 4.94 20.77
CA ASN A 38 -0.23 3.91 20.82
C ASN A 38 0.61 3.90 19.55
N THR A 39 -0.02 4.04 18.39
CA THR A 39 0.67 4.11 17.10
C THR A 39 1.63 5.30 17.05
N VAL A 40 1.17 6.49 17.43
CA VAL A 40 2.03 7.70 17.49
C VAL A 40 3.23 7.47 18.43
N ARG A 41 2.99 6.89 19.61
CA ARG A 41 4.07 6.58 20.56
C ARG A 41 5.03 5.53 20.01
N ALA A 42 4.58 4.56 19.22
CA ALA A 42 5.44 3.56 18.60
C ALA A 42 6.43 4.18 17.61
N PHE A 43 5.96 5.09 16.75
CA PHE A 43 6.83 5.87 15.87
C PHE A 43 7.83 6.72 16.67
N GLU A 44 7.40 7.39 17.73
CA GLU A 44 8.29 8.19 18.58
C GLU A 44 9.35 7.32 19.29
N ARG A 45 8.98 6.11 19.74
CA ARG A 45 9.94 5.16 20.31
C ARG A 45 10.96 4.70 19.26
N ARG A 46 10.52 4.32 18.06
CA ARG A 46 11.42 3.97 16.94
C ARG A 46 12.33 5.14 16.56
N ALA A 47 11.82 6.36 16.61
CA ALA A 47 12.61 7.56 16.33
C ALA A 47 13.74 7.78 17.34
N LYS A 48 13.56 7.37 18.60
CA LYS A 48 14.56 7.47 19.66
C LYS A 48 15.49 6.25 19.73
N ALA A 49 14.97 5.05 19.46
CA ALA A 49 15.70 3.80 19.55
C ALA A 49 15.50 2.97 18.27
N ALA A 50 16.58 2.80 17.50
CA ALA A 50 16.59 1.87 16.38
C ALA A 50 16.23 0.45 16.86
N GLY A 51 15.55 -0.32 16.02
CA GLY A 51 15.10 -1.67 16.39
C GLY A 51 13.74 -1.75 17.10
N ALA A 52 13.21 -0.66 17.69
CA ALA A 52 11.88 -0.70 18.30
C ALA A 52 10.80 -1.03 17.26
N GLN A 53 9.86 -1.92 17.58
CA GLN A 53 8.79 -2.27 16.63
C GLN A 53 7.76 -1.14 16.49
N VAL A 54 7.27 -0.97 15.27
CA VAL A 54 6.14 -0.11 14.95
C VAL A 54 5.00 -1.02 14.49
N GLU A 55 4.07 -1.30 15.39
CA GLU A 55 2.77 -1.85 15.04
C GLU A 55 1.87 -0.68 14.69
N ALA A 56 1.62 -0.51 13.41
CA ALA A 56 0.76 0.54 12.89
C ALA A 56 -0.24 -0.12 11.94
N ASP A 57 -1.51 -0.10 12.30
CA ASP A 57 -2.57 -0.50 11.38
C ASP A 57 -2.82 0.66 10.40
N PRO A 58 -2.62 0.46 9.08
CA PRO A 58 -2.89 1.49 8.09
C PRO A 58 -4.33 2.02 8.11
N ILE A 59 -5.29 1.26 8.64
CA ILE A 59 -6.71 1.68 8.74
C ILE A 59 -6.85 2.88 9.70
N CYS A 60 -6.00 2.98 10.72
CA CYS A 60 -6.12 4.01 11.75
C CYS A 60 -5.44 5.34 11.41
N LEU A 61 -4.87 5.45 10.21
CA LEU A 61 -4.32 6.70 9.67
C LEU A 61 -5.36 7.82 9.61
N GLU A 62 -6.57 7.49 9.17
CA GLU A 62 -7.64 8.48 8.95
C GLU A 62 -8.20 9.05 10.27
N SER A 63 -7.97 8.36 11.39
CA SER A 63 -8.41 8.76 12.72
C SER A 63 -7.43 9.68 13.46
N LEU A 64 -6.27 10.00 12.87
CA LEU A 64 -5.27 10.84 13.52
C LEU A 64 -5.64 12.32 13.46
N THR A 65 -5.55 12.99 14.60
CA THR A 65 -5.64 14.45 14.67
C THR A 65 -4.43 15.10 13.97
N PRO A 66 -4.55 16.36 13.48
CA PRO A 66 -3.42 17.06 12.87
C PRO A 66 -2.16 17.12 13.76
N ARG A 67 -2.35 17.24 15.09
CA ARG A 67 -1.26 17.22 16.06
C ARG A 67 -0.56 15.86 16.11
N GLN A 68 -1.30 14.76 16.02
CA GLN A 68 -0.73 13.43 15.96
C GLN A 68 0.00 13.19 14.64
N VAL A 69 -0.58 13.61 13.51
CA VAL A 69 0.08 13.55 12.19
C VAL A 69 1.44 14.25 12.22
N ALA A 70 1.51 15.49 12.73
CA ALA A 70 2.76 16.24 12.84
C ALA A 70 3.82 15.52 13.68
N ARG A 71 3.41 14.82 14.75
CA ARG A 71 4.32 14.01 15.58
C ARG A 71 4.85 12.79 14.82
N VAL A 72 3.99 12.08 14.09
CA VAL A 72 4.42 10.94 13.27
C VAL A 72 5.36 11.40 12.15
N VAL A 73 5.03 12.48 11.45
CA VAL A 73 5.90 13.07 10.41
C VAL A 73 7.28 13.40 10.97
N LYS A 74 7.35 14.05 12.14
CA LYS A 74 8.63 14.36 12.81
C LYS A 74 9.40 13.08 13.18
N ALA A 75 8.74 12.10 13.76
CA ALA A 75 9.34 10.82 14.13
C ALA A 75 9.87 10.10 12.87
N CYS A 76 9.09 10.07 11.80
CA CYS A 76 9.48 9.46 10.54
C CYS A 76 10.65 10.15 9.86
N GLY A 77 10.74 11.48 9.93
CA GLY A 77 11.95 12.19 9.48
C GLY A 77 13.21 11.66 10.16
N ALA A 78 13.18 11.52 11.49
CA ALA A 78 14.34 11.00 12.24
C ALA A 78 14.64 9.52 11.94
N ILE A 79 13.61 8.70 11.69
CA ILE A 79 13.78 7.29 11.33
C ILE A 79 14.42 7.17 9.95
N LEU A 80 13.88 7.87 8.95
CA LEU A 80 14.33 7.78 7.56
C LEU A 80 15.75 8.33 7.35
N THR A 81 16.20 9.30 8.16
CA THR A 81 17.61 9.73 8.15
C THR A 81 18.58 8.57 8.49
N ARG A 82 18.15 7.55 9.24
CA ARG A 82 18.97 6.38 9.61
C ARG A 82 18.64 5.14 8.79
N GLU A 83 17.39 4.99 8.40
CA GLU A 83 16.83 3.82 7.73
C GLU A 83 15.99 4.30 6.54
N ALA A 84 16.65 4.68 5.44
CA ALA A 84 16.01 5.33 4.28
C ALA A 84 14.86 4.53 3.66
N THR A 85 14.83 3.21 3.86
CA THR A 85 13.83 2.29 3.30
C THR A 85 12.80 1.81 4.34
N PHE A 86 12.66 2.48 5.49
CA PHE A 86 11.70 2.08 6.51
C PHE A 86 10.25 2.27 6.02
N ALA A 87 9.66 1.18 5.50
CA ALA A 87 8.41 1.15 4.77
C ALA A 87 7.23 1.87 5.45
N PRO A 88 6.95 1.70 6.76
CA PRO A 88 5.84 2.42 7.40
C PRO A 88 5.96 3.94 7.30
N CYS A 89 7.18 4.49 7.41
CA CYS A 89 7.38 5.93 7.32
C CYS A 89 7.28 6.47 5.89
N ILE A 90 7.66 5.67 4.89
CA ILE A 90 7.48 6.03 3.49
C ILE A 90 5.98 6.05 3.16
N GLU A 91 5.25 4.98 3.49
CA GLU A 91 3.81 4.90 3.23
C GLU A 91 3.05 6.03 3.92
N TRP A 92 3.26 6.22 5.23
CA TRP A 92 2.54 7.22 6.01
C TRP A 92 2.93 8.64 5.59
N GLY A 93 4.22 8.87 5.29
CA GLY A 93 4.70 10.14 4.76
C GLY A 93 3.96 10.52 3.47
N VAL A 94 3.85 9.59 2.53
CA VAL A 94 3.12 9.81 1.27
C VAL A 94 1.64 10.07 1.52
N ARG A 95 0.99 9.32 2.41
CA ARG A 95 -0.43 9.50 2.75
C ARG A 95 -0.73 10.81 3.48
N PHE A 96 0.26 11.37 4.19
CA PHE A 96 0.21 12.72 4.76
C PHE A 96 0.71 13.81 3.79
N ASP A 97 0.72 13.52 2.49
CA ASP A 97 1.14 14.40 1.39
C ASP A 97 2.55 15.00 1.56
N GLN A 98 3.45 14.25 2.20
CA GLN A 98 4.86 14.63 2.26
C GLN A 98 5.56 14.20 0.97
N LYS A 99 6.47 15.04 0.46
CA LYS A 99 7.39 14.66 -0.65
C LYS A 99 8.79 14.34 -0.14
N VAL A 100 9.17 14.94 0.99
CA VAL A 100 10.47 14.78 1.62
C VAL A 100 10.28 14.60 3.13
N LEU A 101 11.00 13.66 3.74
CA LEU A 101 11.03 13.46 5.20
C LEU A 101 12.46 13.32 5.70
N GLY A 102 12.90 14.18 6.61
CA GLY A 102 14.26 14.11 7.17
C GLY A 102 15.37 14.20 6.11
N GLY A 103 15.10 14.89 4.99
CA GLY A 103 16.00 14.98 3.83
C GLY A 103 15.87 13.84 2.82
N VAL A 104 15.05 12.81 3.09
CA VAL A 104 14.81 11.68 2.18
C VAL A 104 13.69 12.03 1.21
N ASP A 105 13.98 11.96 -0.09
CA ASP A 105 13.00 12.04 -1.18
C ASP A 105 12.12 10.78 -1.19
N LEU A 106 10.84 10.95 -0.87
CA LEU A 106 9.92 9.83 -0.74
C LEU A 106 9.65 9.14 -2.09
N PHE A 107 9.80 9.84 -3.22
CA PHE A 107 9.67 9.20 -4.52
C PHE A 107 10.75 8.13 -4.74
N ALA A 108 12.01 8.49 -4.48
CA ALA A 108 13.13 7.56 -4.59
C ALA A 108 13.01 6.42 -3.56
N ALA A 109 12.59 6.75 -2.33
CA ALA A 109 12.43 5.75 -1.27
C ALA A 109 11.32 4.73 -1.58
N VAL A 110 10.21 5.16 -2.20
CA VAL A 110 9.14 4.24 -2.65
C VAL A 110 9.70 3.17 -3.59
N GLY A 111 10.49 3.57 -4.59
CA GLY A 111 11.06 2.63 -5.55
C GLY A 111 12.06 1.64 -4.95
N GLN A 112 12.69 1.99 -3.83
CA GLN A 112 13.62 1.10 -3.12
C GLN A 112 12.90 0.16 -2.16
N ALA A 113 11.92 0.67 -1.40
CA ALA A 113 11.26 -0.09 -0.34
C ALA A 113 10.13 -0.99 -0.86
N PHE A 114 9.51 -0.62 -1.99
CA PHE A 114 8.36 -1.32 -2.54
C PHE A 114 8.62 -1.69 -4.00
N PRO A 115 8.97 -2.95 -4.32
CA PRO A 115 9.12 -3.36 -5.70
C PRO A 115 7.78 -3.28 -6.44
N LEU A 116 7.82 -2.88 -7.71
CA LEU A 116 6.61 -2.75 -8.53
C LEU A 116 6.27 -4.09 -9.20
N ASP A 117 5.20 -4.75 -8.76
CA ASP A 117 4.53 -5.81 -9.51
C ASP A 117 3.08 -5.42 -9.77
N VAL A 118 2.76 -5.19 -11.05
CA VAL A 118 1.42 -4.80 -11.51
C VAL A 118 0.33 -5.78 -11.09
N PHE A 119 0.64 -7.07 -10.98
CA PHE A 119 -0.34 -8.12 -10.71
C PHE A 119 -0.36 -8.59 -9.25
N GLN A 120 0.52 -8.05 -8.40
CA GLN A 120 0.49 -8.32 -6.97
C GLN A 120 -0.77 -7.70 -6.36
N TYR A 121 -1.53 -8.51 -5.62
CA TYR A 121 -2.72 -8.02 -4.95
C TYR A 121 -2.34 -7.01 -3.86
N GLY A 122 -3.03 -5.87 -3.82
CA GLY A 122 -2.66 -4.78 -2.91
C GLY A 122 -1.37 -4.08 -3.32
N ASN A 123 -1.16 -3.84 -4.62
CA ASN A 123 0.00 -3.13 -5.20
C ASN A 123 0.17 -1.70 -4.65
N LEU A 124 0.63 -1.63 -3.41
CA LEU A 124 0.86 -0.42 -2.64
C LEU A 124 1.85 0.49 -3.37
N THR A 125 2.86 -0.08 -4.02
CA THR A 125 3.91 0.65 -4.72
C THR A 125 3.35 1.69 -5.69
N PHE A 126 2.46 1.29 -6.58
CA PHE A 126 1.96 2.21 -7.59
C PHE A 126 0.94 3.21 -7.02
N ASP A 127 0.16 2.79 -6.01
CA ASP A 127 -0.72 3.72 -5.29
C ASP A 127 0.09 4.81 -4.58
N LEU A 128 1.25 4.49 -4.01
CA LEU A 128 2.16 5.48 -3.44
C LEU A 128 2.72 6.46 -4.48
N TYR A 129 3.15 5.97 -5.64
CA TYR A 129 3.55 6.87 -6.74
C TYR A 129 2.41 7.77 -7.20
N ALA A 130 1.19 7.23 -7.29
CA ALA A 130 0.02 8.00 -7.67
C ALA A 130 -0.31 9.08 -6.64
N LEU A 131 -0.27 8.77 -5.34
CA LEU A 131 -0.50 9.71 -4.23
C LEU A 131 0.57 10.81 -4.20
N LEU A 132 1.83 10.46 -4.46
CA LEU A 132 2.89 11.46 -4.59
C LEU A 132 2.61 12.46 -5.71
N GLY A 133 1.95 12.05 -6.80
CA GLY A 133 1.61 12.95 -7.90
C GLY A 133 2.85 13.60 -8.50
N ASP A 134 3.95 12.86 -8.59
CA ASP A 134 5.23 13.33 -9.13
C ASP A 134 5.36 12.92 -10.61
N ALA A 135 5.78 13.85 -11.47
CA ALA A 135 5.95 13.60 -12.90
C ALA A 135 7.00 12.52 -13.20
N ARG A 136 7.96 12.29 -12.28
CA ARG A 136 8.93 11.19 -12.40
C ARG A 136 8.26 9.81 -12.44
N ALA A 137 7.02 9.68 -11.97
CA ALA A 137 6.26 8.44 -12.04
C ALA A 137 5.80 8.10 -13.48
N THR A 138 5.70 9.07 -14.40
CA THR A 138 5.13 8.80 -15.73
C THR A 138 5.95 7.79 -16.55
N PRO A 139 7.30 7.90 -16.71
CA PRO A 139 8.06 6.89 -17.44
C PRO A 139 8.01 5.51 -16.79
N ILE A 140 7.95 5.44 -15.45
CA ILE A 140 7.82 4.18 -14.70
C ILE A 140 6.46 3.54 -15.01
N ALA A 141 5.38 4.33 -14.95
CA ALA A 141 4.03 3.87 -15.24
C ALA A 141 3.88 3.34 -16.67
N LEU A 142 4.41 4.07 -17.66
CA LEU A 142 4.33 3.66 -19.06
C LEU A 142 5.13 2.38 -19.33
N THR A 143 6.33 2.27 -18.76
CA THR A 143 7.17 1.07 -18.87
C THR A 143 6.48 -0.13 -18.24
N ALA A 144 5.97 0.01 -17.01
CA ALA A 144 5.26 -1.05 -16.31
C ALA A 144 3.96 -1.46 -17.03
N TRP A 145 3.25 -0.52 -17.65
CA TRP A 145 2.03 -0.83 -18.40
C TRP A 145 2.34 -1.70 -19.61
N ARG A 146 3.36 -1.34 -20.38
CA ARG A 146 3.78 -2.10 -21.56
C ARG A 146 4.26 -3.50 -21.17
N ALA A 147 5.09 -3.60 -20.13
CA ALA A 147 5.57 -4.88 -19.62
C ALA A 147 4.41 -5.76 -19.13
N ALA A 148 3.49 -5.22 -18.34
CA ALA A 148 2.33 -5.94 -17.86
C ALA A 148 1.38 -6.35 -18.98
N ALA A 149 1.18 -5.52 -20.01
CA ALA A 149 0.35 -5.86 -21.16
C ALA A 149 0.92 -7.05 -21.97
N ALA A 150 2.24 -7.25 -21.97
CA ALA A 150 2.92 -8.39 -22.59
C ALA A 150 2.99 -9.62 -21.68
N ASP A 151 2.73 -9.48 -20.39
CA ASP A 151 2.73 -10.57 -19.42
C ASP A 151 1.49 -11.46 -19.58
N ALA A 152 1.67 -12.79 -19.55
CA ALA A 152 0.59 -13.77 -19.66
C ALA A 152 -0.52 -13.57 -18.62
N ARG A 153 -0.21 -13.00 -17.45
CA ARG A 153 -1.17 -12.69 -16.38
C ARG A 153 -2.22 -11.66 -16.82
N ALA A 154 -1.94 -10.77 -17.76
CA ALA A 154 -2.89 -9.76 -18.23
C ALA A 154 -4.18 -10.34 -18.83
N GLY A 155 -4.07 -11.50 -19.49
CA GLY A 155 -5.22 -12.22 -20.07
C GLY A 155 -5.95 -13.13 -19.09
N HIS A 156 -5.41 -13.35 -17.89
CA HIS A 156 -5.92 -14.34 -16.96
C HIS A 156 -7.05 -13.77 -16.09
N LYS A 157 -8.18 -14.49 -16.00
CA LYS A 157 -9.39 -14.04 -15.26
C LYS A 157 -9.10 -13.63 -13.81
N ARG A 158 -8.22 -14.37 -13.12
CA ARG A 158 -7.79 -14.08 -11.74
C ARG A 158 -7.16 -12.69 -11.56
N HIS A 159 -6.49 -12.18 -12.59
CA HIS A 159 -5.77 -10.91 -12.55
C HIS A 159 -6.52 -9.77 -13.25
N ALA A 160 -7.65 -10.04 -13.90
CA ALA A 160 -8.40 -9.04 -14.65
C ALA A 160 -8.84 -7.84 -13.79
N HIS A 161 -9.22 -8.09 -12.52
CA HIS A 161 -9.59 -7.04 -11.58
C HIS A 161 -8.39 -6.16 -11.22
N VAL A 162 -7.30 -6.76 -10.73
CA VAL A 162 -6.06 -6.05 -10.33
C VAL A 162 -5.50 -5.25 -11.51
N TRP A 163 -5.44 -5.86 -12.69
CA TRP A 163 -5.02 -5.19 -13.92
C TRP A 163 -5.93 -4.01 -14.31
N GLY A 164 -7.24 -4.18 -14.12
CA GLY A 164 -8.21 -3.10 -14.35
C GLY A 164 -8.07 -1.94 -13.37
N VAL A 165 -7.83 -2.22 -12.09
CA VAL A 165 -7.59 -1.21 -11.04
C VAL A 165 -6.30 -0.47 -11.32
N TRP A 166 -5.20 -1.18 -11.51
CA TRP A 166 -3.88 -0.61 -11.75
C TRP A 166 -3.86 0.34 -12.95
N ARG A 167 -4.48 -0.07 -14.08
CA ARG A 167 -4.60 0.79 -15.26
C ARG A 167 -5.38 2.08 -14.99
N ARG A 168 -6.43 2.02 -14.16
CA ARG A 168 -7.16 3.25 -13.78
C ARG A 168 -6.29 4.17 -12.93
N THR A 169 -5.56 3.62 -11.96
CA THR A 169 -4.61 4.39 -11.14
C THR A 169 -3.55 5.08 -12.01
N VAL A 170 -3.00 4.38 -13.01
CA VAL A 170 -2.06 5.00 -13.98
C VAL A 170 -2.74 6.11 -14.75
N VAL A 171 -3.92 5.87 -15.31
CA VAL A 171 -4.66 6.88 -16.07
C VAL A 171 -4.92 8.13 -15.21
N ASP A 172 -5.28 7.97 -13.95
CA ASP A 172 -5.51 9.08 -13.02
C ASP A 172 -4.21 9.83 -12.68
N LEU A 173 -3.08 9.15 -12.52
CA LEU A 173 -1.76 9.79 -12.40
C LEU A 173 -1.44 10.61 -13.66
N LEU A 174 -1.52 10.00 -14.86
CA LEU A 174 -1.23 10.68 -16.12
C LEU A 174 -2.19 11.87 -16.33
N ALA A 175 -3.44 11.72 -15.92
CA ALA A 175 -4.41 12.81 -15.94
C ALA A 175 -3.99 13.99 -15.06
N ARG A 176 -3.17 13.82 -14.02
CA ARG A 176 -2.68 14.91 -13.15
C ARG A 176 -1.33 15.50 -13.60
N VAL A 177 -0.39 14.64 -13.99
CA VAL A 177 1.02 15.06 -14.21
C VAL A 177 1.57 14.75 -15.60
N GLY A 178 0.83 14.03 -16.44
CA GLY A 178 1.26 13.70 -17.80
C GLY A 178 1.28 14.89 -18.75
N GLY A 179 2.08 14.77 -19.82
CA GLY A 179 2.21 15.73 -20.90
C GLY A 179 1.94 15.13 -22.29
N GLY A 180 2.58 15.69 -23.31
CA GLY A 180 2.39 15.28 -24.71
C GLY A 180 2.61 13.78 -24.97
N PRO A 181 3.74 13.18 -24.53
CA PRO A 181 3.98 11.74 -24.71
C PRO A 181 2.92 10.86 -24.03
N GLU A 182 2.54 11.19 -22.80
CA GLU A 182 1.51 10.46 -22.03
C GLU A 182 0.15 10.58 -22.71
N ARG A 183 -0.18 11.75 -23.26
CA ARG A 183 -1.40 11.96 -24.05
C ARG A 183 -1.43 11.05 -25.29
N THR A 184 -0.35 10.99 -26.05
CA THR A 184 -0.24 10.12 -27.24
C THR A 184 -0.42 8.66 -26.85
N PHE A 185 0.26 8.22 -25.80
CA PHE A 185 0.07 6.87 -25.25
C PHE A 185 -1.39 6.60 -24.87
N LEU A 186 -2.05 7.54 -24.18
CA LEU A 186 -3.45 7.39 -23.79
C LEU A 186 -4.39 7.28 -25.00
N ILE A 187 -4.14 8.00 -26.10
CA ILE A 187 -4.91 7.89 -27.34
C ILE A 187 -4.78 6.47 -27.92
N GLU A 188 -3.56 5.93 -27.98
CA GLU A 188 -3.33 4.55 -28.43
C GLU A 188 -4.08 3.54 -27.56
N GLN A 189 -4.02 3.70 -26.23
CA GLN A 189 -4.72 2.82 -25.30
C GLN A 189 -6.25 2.97 -25.39
N GLN A 190 -6.77 4.17 -25.69
CA GLN A 190 -8.19 4.43 -25.89
C GLN A 190 -8.74 3.63 -27.07
N ALA A 191 -7.98 3.59 -28.17
CA ALA A 191 -8.32 2.85 -29.38
C ALA A 191 -8.23 1.33 -29.17
N ALA A 192 -7.22 0.87 -28.42
CA ALA A 192 -6.99 -0.55 -28.19
C ALA A 192 -7.95 -1.18 -27.16
N THR A 193 -8.44 -0.42 -26.17
CA THR A 193 -9.21 -1.00 -25.07
C THR A 193 -10.65 -1.35 -25.47
N LYS A 194 -11.07 -2.57 -25.10
CA LYS A 194 -12.48 -3.01 -25.18
C LYS A 194 -13.28 -2.72 -23.91
N ALA A 195 -12.63 -2.29 -22.83
CA ALA A 195 -13.28 -2.06 -21.53
C ALA A 195 -13.90 -0.66 -21.46
N PRO A 196 -15.25 -0.50 -21.41
CA PRO A 196 -15.89 0.82 -21.46
C PRO A 196 -15.50 1.73 -20.28
N GLY A 197 -15.36 1.14 -19.09
CA GLY A 197 -14.93 1.87 -17.89
C GLY A 197 -13.54 2.50 -18.05
N LEU A 198 -12.58 1.75 -18.58
CA LEU A 198 -11.24 2.25 -18.84
C LEU A 198 -11.23 3.29 -19.96
N ARG A 199 -11.98 3.05 -21.05
CA ARG A 199 -12.11 4.02 -22.14
C ARG A 199 -12.58 5.39 -21.64
N ARG A 200 -13.60 5.43 -20.78
CA ARG A 200 -14.11 6.67 -20.18
C ARG A 200 -13.06 7.37 -19.30
N ALA A 201 -12.30 6.61 -18.51
CA ALA A 201 -11.22 7.16 -17.70
C ALA A 201 -10.13 7.80 -18.58
N ILE A 202 -9.72 7.09 -19.63
CA ILE A 202 -8.72 7.58 -20.59
C ILE A 202 -9.20 8.87 -21.28
N THR A 203 -10.45 8.94 -21.73
CA THR A 203 -11.02 10.16 -22.32
C THR A 203 -10.90 11.36 -21.40
N ARG A 204 -11.24 11.18 -20.10
CA ARG A 204 -11.12 12.27 -19.11
C ARG A 204 -9.67 12.66 -18.88
N ALA A 205 -8.75 11.69 -18.84
CA ALA A 205 -7.33 11.96 -18.67
C ALA A 205 -6.74 12.77 -19.84
N ILE A 206 -7.08 12.41 -21.08
CA ILE A 206 -6.68 13.17 -22.28
C ILE A 206 -7.19 14.61 -22.18
N ALA A 207 -8.47 14.81 -21.84
CA ALA A 207 -9.03 16.15 -21.69
C ALA A 207 -8.35 16.96 -20.57
N ALA A 208 -7.98 16.31 -19.46
CA ALA A 208 -7.26 16.95 -18.37
C ALA A 208 -5.84 17.38 -18.80
N ILE A 209 -5.15 16.56 -19.59
CA ILE A 209 -3.83 16.93 -20.16
C ILE A 209 -4.00 18.08 -21.16
N ASP A 210 -4.96 18.00 -22.08
CA ASP A 210 -5.25 19.05 -23.08
C ASP A 210 -5.53 20.41 -22.42
N LYS A 211 -6.17 20.42 -21.24
CA LYS A 211 -6.42 21.65 -20.47
C LYS A 211 -5.15 22.27 -19.88
N ARG A 212 -4.16 21.46 -19.49
CA ARG A 212 -2.92 21.92 -18.84
C ARG A 212 -1.80 22.21 -19.82
N VAL A 213 -1.75 21.46 -20.91
CA VAL A 213 -0.69 21.52 -21.92
C VAL A 213 -1.35 21.91 -23.24
N PRO A 214 -1.57 23.22 -23.47
CA PRO A 214 -2.07 23.69 -24.76
C PRO A 214 -1.09 23.29 -25.87
N ARG A 215 -1.67 22.95 -27.03
CA ARG A 215 -0.94 22.46 -28.20
C ARG A 215 0.06 23.47 -28.76
#